data_AF-A0A1Y4ACY5-F1
#
_entry.id   AF-A0A1Y4ACY5-F1
#
_cell.length_a   1.000
_cell.length_b   1.000
_cell.length_c   1.000
_cell.angle_alpha   90.00
_cell.angle_beta   90.00
_cell.angle_gamma   90.00
#
_symmetry.space_group_name_H-M   'P 1'
#
loop_
_entity.id
_entity.type
_entity.pdbx_description
1 polymer ?
#
loop_
_entity_poly.entity_id
_entity_poly.type
_entity_poly.pdbx_seq_one_letter_code
_entity_poly.pdbx_strand_id
1 'polypeptide(L)'
;MDKVFRVELFGEKTNRWCELELPATYYGLLDALDKLQMTLGEKPRWEFLEHHGFVFLQDHLAHECDLYQLNALATCLGQMNGREKTAFEGLFNMEVAKKYGPISVATMIDLAYSTDCCHVVNASTDEQLGRFYAENDFIPALDKVPDPIFEYLDFEKLGRNARFEEGGVFANGGYVTQHNELKQVYDSLALIPEAPEYGIRLTVGKCPSHSDEQPDNRMCLDLPATQERLDAVLEAYGGASWSEMSVQVEDSAMPALLESMDCNDVHELNELAKCFKEMVAQGDLSTYKAVILAADCHDIAAAVRIAENLDDYLIEPDQRTPEEVAVEELRFIVDEHSRSILQKHIVLYSYGKDVMASNNALLTPYGLVQRRDGEPIRSEEMQAEKAGMEMM
;
A
#
# COMPACT_ATOMS: atom_id res chain seq x y z
N MET A 1 3.59 6.73 -6.70
CA MET A 1 2.34 6.01 -7.00
C MET A 1 1.27 6.56 -6.08
N ASP A 2 0.14 6.98 -6.62
CA ASP A 2 -0.89 7.62 -5.81
C ASP A 2 -1.67 6.56 -5.01
N LYS A 3 -1.97 6.87 -3.74
CA LYS A 3 -2.89 6.06 -2.94
C LYS A 3 -4.31 6.23 -3.46
N VAL A 4 -5.02 5.12 -3.65
CA VAL A 4 -6.34 5.07 -4.29
C VAL A 4 -7.42 4.72 -3.27
N PHE A 5 -7.19 3.70 -2.46
CA PHE A 5 -8.17 3.21 -1.47
C PHE A 5 -7.51 3.06 -0.10
N ARG A 6 -8.28 3.28 0.95
CA ARG A 6 -7.93 2.84 2.31
C ARG A 6 -8.99 1.85 2.77
N VAL A 7 -8.54 0.68 3.20
CA VAL A 7 -9.41 -0.43 3.57
C VAL A 7 -9.10 -0.91 4.97
N GLU A 8 -10.13 -1.38 5.66
CA GLU A 8 -9.99 -2.15 6.88
C GLU A 8 -10.09 -3.63 6.52
N LEU A 9 -9.10 -4.43 6.93
CA LEU A 9 -9.05 -5.87 6.70
C LEU A 9 -9.48 -6.61 7.96
N PHE A 10 -10.16 -7.73 7.80
CA PHE A 10 -10.66 -8.59 8.86
C PHE A 10 -10.26 -10.05 8.62
N GLY A 11 -9.64 -10.66 9.65
CA GLY A 11 -9.35 -12.08 9.67
C GLY A 11 -10.56 -12.89 10.12
N GLU A 12 -11.20 -13.63 9.22
CA GLU A 12 -12.44 -14.38 9.51
C GLU A 12 -12.27 -15.40 10.65
N LYS A 13 -11.09 -16.01 10.76
CA LYS A 13 -10.79 -17.03 11.77
C LYS A 13 -10.37 -16.43 13.11
N THR A 14 -9.82 -15.22 13.09
CA THR A 14 -9.07 -14.64 14.21
C THR A 14 -9.82 -13.48 14.86
N ASN A 15 -10.90 -12.98 14.25
CA ASN A 15 -11.62 -11.76 14.67
C ASN A 15 -10.67 -10.56 14.82
N ARG A 16 -9.57 -10.56 14.06
CA ARG A 16 -8.56 -9.51 14.04
C ARG A 16 -8.83 -8.55 12.90
N TRP A 17 -8.38 -7.32 13.06
CA TRP A 17 -8.47 -6.32 12.02
C TRP A 17 -7.19 -5.47 11.92
N CYS A 18 -6.96 -4.89 10.76
CA CYS A 18 -5.90 -3.91 10.52
C CYS A 18 -6.28 -3.01 9.33
N GLU A 19 -5.71 -1.81 9.28
CA GLU A 19 -5.89 -0.92 8.15
C GLU A 19 -4.78 -1.10 7.11
N LEU A 20 -5.13 -0.91 5.84
CA LEU A 20 -4.19 -0.96 4.72
C LEU A 20 -4.53 0.09 3.67
N GLU A 21 -3.50 0.80 3.19
CA GLU A 21 -3.62 1.70 2.06
C GLU A 21 -3.22 1.01 0.76
N LEU A 22 -4.10 1.07 -0.23
CA LEU A 22 -3.91 0.51 -1.55
C LEU A 22 -3.62 1.61 -2.59
N PRO A 23 -2.71 1.37 -3.54
CA PRO A 23 -1.96 0.13 -3.70
C PRO A 23 -0.86 -0.06 -2.64
N ALA A 24 -0.78 -1.31 -2.17
CA ALA A 24 0.20 -1.81 -1.22
C ALA A 24 1.29 -2.61 -1.96
N THR A 25 2.52 -2.46 -1.49
CA THR A 25 3.67 -3.25 -1.92
C THR A 25 3.55 -4.69 -1.41
N TYR A 26 4.44 -5.57 -1.86
CA TYR A 26 4.55 -6.94 -1.31
C TYR A 26 4.69 -6.92 0.22
N TYR A 27 5.57 -6.07 0.74
CA TYR A 27 5.79 -5.95 2.17
C TYR A 27 4.60 -5.33 2.90
N GLY A 28 3.92 -4.35 2.30
CA GLY A 28 2.68 -3.80 2.87
C GLY A 28 1.57 -4.85 3.03
N LEU A 29 1.38 -5.71 2.01
CA LEU A 29 0.43 -6.83 2.09
C LEU A 29 0.87 -7.86 3.13
N LEU A 30 2.15 -8.25 3.14
CA LEU A 30 2.69 -9.20 4.09
C LEU A 30 2.52 -8.70 5.53
N ASP A 31 2.83 -7.43 5.78
CA ASP A 31 2.68 -6.78 7.09
C ASP A 31 1.23 -6.79 7.58
N ALA A 32 0.29 -6.50 6.68
CA ALA A 32 -1.13 -6.54 7.00
C ALA A 32 -1.59 -7.97 7.34
N LEU A 33 -1.12 -8.98 6.60
CA LEU A 33 -1.43 -10.39 6.87
C LEU A 33 -0.76 -10.91 8.14
N ASP A 34 0.47 -10.50 8.44
CA ASP A 34 1.16 -10.79 9.72
C ASP A 34 0.31 -10.27 10.89
N LYS A 35 -0.24 -9.04 10.77
CA LYS A 35 -1.19 -8.49 11.75
C LYS A 35 -2.50 -9.26 11.80
N LEU A 36 -2.93 -9.97 10.76
CA LEU A 36 -4.11 -10.83 10.86
C LEU A 36 -3.78 -12.27 11.31
N GLN A 37 -2.48 -12.62 11.33
CA GLN A 37 -1.91 -13.97 11.38
C GLN A 37 -2.50 -14.87 10.30
N MET A 38 -2.47 -14.33 9.09
CA MET A 38 -2.86 -15.02 7.89
C MET A 38 -1.63 -15.26 7.03
N THR A 39 -1.64 -16.32 6.24
CA THR A 39 -0.54 -16.57 5.30
C THR A 39 -0.77 -15.83 3.99
N LEU A 40 0.32 -15.51 3.29
CA LEU A 40 0.24 -14.92 1.96
C LEU A 40 -0.58 -15.82 1.03
N GLY A 41 -1.57 -15.23 0.36
CA GLY A 41 -2.55 -15.92 -0.47
C GLY A 41 -3.90 -16.19 0.22
N GLU A 42 -3.98 -16.15 1.55
CA GLU A 42 -5.28 -16.12 2.22
C GLU A 42 -6.00 -14.79 1.93
N LYS A 43 -7.33 -14.84 1.88
CA LYS A 43 -8.18 -13.73 1.47
C LYS A 43 -8.93 -13.19 2.68
N PRO A 44 -8.40 -12.16 3.38
CA PRO A 44 -9.15 -11.52 4.45
C PRO A 44 -10.39 -10.85 3.88
N ARG A 45 -11.42 -10.73 4.72
CA ARG A 45 -12.53 -9.82 4.43
C ARG A 45 -12.00 -8.40 4.51
N TRP A 46 -12.61 -7.48 3.78
CA TRP A 46 -12.22 -6.09 3.81
C TRP A 46 -13.42 -5.18 3.62
N GLU A 47 -13.32 -3.97 4.15
CA GLU A 47 -14.32 -2.90 4.01
C GLU A 47 -13.63 -1.58 3.65
N PHE A 48 -14.31 -0.73 2.88
CA PHE A 48 -13.78 0.59 2.54
C PHE A 48 -13.85 1.53 3.73
N LEU A 49 -12.73 2.18 4.05
CA LEU A 49 -12.68 3.31 4.95
C LEU A 49 -12.73 4.63 4.18
N GLU A 50 -11.86 4.78 3.17
CA GLU A 50 -11.72 6.02 2.41
C GLU A 50 -11.44 5.77 0.92
N HIS A 51 -11.96 6.67 0.08
CA HIS A 51 -11.72 6.70 -1.36
C HIS A 51 -11.00 7.99 -1.74
N HIS A 52 -9.77 7.86 -2.26
CA HIS A 52 -8.99 8.99 -2.76
C HIS A 52 -9.32 9.32 -4.23
N GLY A 53 -10.00 8.40 -4.93
CA GLY A 53 -10.47 8.55 -6.31
C GLY A 53 -11.43 7.44 -6.73
N PHE A 54 -11.96 7.53 -7.95
CA PHE A 54 -12.80 6.49 -8.57
C PHE A 54 -14.00 6.04 -7.73
N VAL A 55 -14.69 6.99 -7.09
CA VAL A 55 -15.83 6.74 -6.18
C VAL A 55 -16.93 5.88 -6.84
N PHE A 56 -17.11 6.00 -8.16
CA PHE A 56 -18.09 5.22 -8.93
C PHE A 56 -17.84 3.70 -8.90
N LEU A 57 -16.65 3.24 -8.51
CA LEU A 57 -16.32 1.82 -8.38
C LEU A 57 -16.90 1.18 -7.11
N GLN A 58 -17.22 1.97 -6.07
CA GLN A 58 -17.61 1.45 -4.75
C GLN A 58 -18.77 0.46 -4.83
N ASP A 59 -19.84 0.82 -5.55
CA ASP A 59 -21.04 0.00 -5.68
C ASP A 59 -20.79 -1.34 -6.42
N HIS A 60 -19.67 -1.43 -7.15
CA HIS A 60 -19.35 -2.57 -8.00
C HIS A 60 -18.29 -3.50 -7.39
N LEU A 61 -17.49 -3.01 -6.42
CA LEU A 61 -16.42 -3.79 -5.80
C LEU A 61 -16.88 -4.60 -4.57
N ALA A 62 -18.01 -4.24 -3.96
CA ALA A 62 -18.38 -4.72 -2.62
C ALA A 62 -18.77 -6.20 -2.49
N HIS A 63 -19.01 -6.95 -3.57
CA HIS A 63 -19.66 -8.27 -3.47
C HIS A 63 -18.81 -9.48 -3.91
N GLU A 64 -17.75 -9.31 -4.71
CA GLU A 64 -16.96 -10.45 -5.22
C GLU A 64 -15.45 -10.17 -5.35
N CYS A 65 -14.97 -9.03 -4.85
CA CYS A 65 -13.58 -8.62 -4.99
C CYS A 65 -12.75 -9.07 -3.78
N ASP A 66 -11.70 -9.85 -4.01
CA ASP A 66 -10.71 -10.15 -2.96
C ASP A 66 -9.63 -9.06 -2.86
N LEU A 67 -8.88 -9.08 -1.75
CA LEU A 67 -7.83 -8.11 -1.46
C LEU A 67 -6.79 -8.00 -2.58
N TYR A 68 -6.40 -9.11 -3.21
CA TYR A 68 -5.34 -9.13 -4.22
C TYR A 68 -5.84 -8.54 -5.54
N GLN A 69 -7.07 -8.87 -5.93
CA GLN A 69 -7.73 -8.22 -7.06
C GLN A 69 -7.90 -6.72 -6.83
N LEU A 70 -8.32 -6.33 -5.63
CA LEU A 70 -8.45 -4.92 -5.27
C LEU A 70 -7.10 -4.19 -5.32
N ASN A 71 -6.04 -4.80 -4.80
CA ASN A 71 -4.69 -4.24 -4.84
C ASN A 71 -4.14 -4.13 -6.27
N ALA A 72 -4.39 -5.14 -7.11
CA ALA A 72 -3.99 -5.11 -8.52
C ALA A 72 -4.70 -3.99 -9.29
N LEU A 73 -6.02 -3.85 -9.08
CA LEU A 73 -6.79 -2.74 -9.64
C LEU A 73 -6.26 -1.39 -9.14
N ALA A 74 -6.08 -1.24 -7.83
CA ALA A 74 -5.55 -0.01 -7.23
C ALA A 74 -4.15 0.35 -7.76
N THR A 75 -3.31 -0.64 -8.06
CA THR A 75 -1.97 -0.44 -8.62
C THR A 75 -2.05 0.20 -10.00
N CYS A 76 -2.91 -0.32 -10.87
CA CYS A 76 -3.11 0.25 -12.19
C CYS A 76 -3.71 1.67 -12.09
N LEU A 77 -4.76 1.85 -11.27
CA LEU A 77 -5.43 3.14 -11.08
C LEU A 77 -4.51 4.22 -10.48
N GLY A 78 -3.61 3.84 -9.56
CA GLY A 78 -2.68 4.75 -8.89
C GLY A 78 -1.51 5.23 -9.75
N GLN A 79 -1.34 4.66 -10.94
CA GLN A 79 -0.33 5.08 -11.93
C GLN A 79 -0.92 5.95 -13.04
N MET A 80 -2.25 6.03 -13.15
CA MET A 80 -2.92 6.73 -14.23
C MET A 80 -2.71 8.24 -14.17
N ASN A 81 -2.39 8.85 -15.30
CA ASN A 81 -2.47 10.30 -15.48
C ASN A 81 -3.92 10.76 -15.72
N GLY A 82 -4.18 12.06 -15.72
CA GLY A 82 -5.55 12.59 -15.86
C GLY A 82 -6.29 12.14 -17.13
N ARG A 83 -5.57 11.94 -18.25
CA ARG A 83 -6.17 11.44 -19.50
C ARG A 83 -6.57 9.98 -19.36
N GLU A 84 -5.71 9.15 -18.79
CA GLU A 84 -5.98 7.73 -18.54
C GLU A 84 -7.14 7.54 -17.57
N LYS A 85 -7.23 8.36 -16.51
CA LYS A 85 -8.40 8.37 -15.60
C LYS A 85 -9.70 8.63 -16.34
N THR A 86 -9.70 9.61 -17.25
CA THR A 86 -10.86 9.95 -18.10
C THR A 86 -11.22 8.78 -19.03
N ALA A 87 -10.21 8.19 -19.69
CA ALA A 87 -10.41 7.04 -20.58
C ALA A 87 -11.00 5.84 -19.85
N PHE A 88 -10.48 5.52 -18.67
CA PHE A 88 -10.96 4.44 -17.82
C PHE A 88 -12.42 4.65 -17.40
N GLU A 89 -12.78 5.85 -16.93
CA GLU A 89 -14.16 6.16 -16.56
C GLU A 89 -15.11 6.06 -17.77
N GLY A 90 -14.68 6.52 -18.94
CA GLY A 90 -15.45 6.37 -20.18
C GLY A 90 -15.69 4.91 -20.56
N LEU A 91 -14.63 4.10 -20.58
CA LEU A 91 -14.73 2.67 -20.81
C LEU A 91 -15.65 1.97 -19.81
N PHE A 92 -15.52 2.30 -18.53
CA PHE A 92 -16.37 1.78 -17.48
C PHE A 92 -17.84 2.12 -17.73
N ASN A 93 -18.15 3.38 -18.03
CA ASN A 93 -19.51 3.83 -18.33
C ASN A 93 -20.10 3.17 -19.59
N MET A 94 -19.29 2.92 -20.62
CA MET A 94 -19.71 2.14 -21.78
C MET A 94 -20.10 0.71 -21.39
N GLU A 95 -19.33 0.07 -20.51
CA GLU A 95 -19.62 -1.28 -20.05
C GLU A 95 -20.89 -1.32 -19.18
N VAL A 96 -21.07 -0.33 -18.28
CA VAL A 96 -22.30 -0.18 -17.48
C VAL A 96 -23.52 -0.03 -18.40
N ALA A 97 -23.40 0.76 -19.47
CA ALA A 97 -24.48 1.03 -20.40
C ALA A 97 -24.99 -0.22 -21.14
N LYS A 98 -24.17 -1.28 -21.26
CA LYS A 98 -24.57 -2.55 -21.88
C LYS A 98 -25.58 -3.34 -21.04
N LYS A 99 -25.77 -3.00 -19.74
CA LYS A 99 -26.76 -3.59 -18.82
C LYS A 99 -26.71 -5.13 -18.72
N TYR A 100 -25.52 -5.73 -18.85
CA TYR A 100 -25.35 -7.19 -18.73
C TYR A 100 -25.28 -7.71 -17.29
N GLY A 101 -25.35 -6.83 -16.29
CA GLY A 101 -25.26 -7.17 -14.87
C GLY A 101 -24.21 -6.31 -14.16
N PRO A 102 -23.83 -6.66 -12.92
CA PRO A 102 -22.71 -6.03 -12.25
C PRO A 102 -21.41 -6.29 -13.02
N ILE A 103 -20.56 -5.26 -13.14
CA ILE A 103 -19.25 -5.39 -13.78
C ILE A 103 -18.34 -6.17 -12.85
N SER A 104 -17.71 -7.23 -13.37
CA SER A 104 -16.75 -8.02 -12.59
C SER A 104 -15.43 -7.25 -12.40
N VAL A 105 -14.70 -7.55 -11.32
CA VAL A 105 -13.37 -6.95 -11.08
C VAL A 105 -12.39 -7.31 -12.19
N ALA A 106 -12.50 -8.52 -12.75
CA ALA A 106 -11.70 -8.94 -13.90
C ALA A 106 -11.89 -8.00 -15.09
N THR A 107 -13.14 -7.67 -15.41
CA THR A 107 -13.47 -6.69 -16.43
C THR A 107 -12.92 -5.30 -16.07
N MET A 108 -13.06 -4.85 -14.82
CA MET A 108 -12.50 -3.55 -14.41
C MET A 108 -10.98 -3.47 -14.61
N ILE A 109 -10.26 -4.55 -14.28
CA ILE A 109 -8.82 -4.66 -14.51
C ILE A 109 -8.52 -4.58 -16.01
N ASP A 110 -9.21 -5.35 -16.84
CA ASP A 110 -9.04 -5.31 -18.30
C ASP A 110 -9.27 -3.91 -18.88
N LEU A 111 -10.30 -3.20 -18.40
CA LEU A 111 -10.56 -1.81 -18.79
C LEU A 111 -9.44 -0.86 -18.34
N ALA A 112 -8.91 -1.06 -17.13
CA ALA A 112 -7.82 -0.24 -16.59
C ALA A 112 -6.52 -0.38 -17.42
N TYR A 113 -6.24 -1.58 -17.94
CA TYR A 113 -5.12 -1.81 -18.85
C TYR A 113 -5.39 -1.38 -20.31
N SER A 114 -6.63 -1.01 -20.64
CA SER A 114 -7.07 -0.66 -21.99
C SER A 114 -7.31 0.85 -22.18
N THR A 115 -6.77 1.71 -21.30
CA THR A 115 -6.93 3.17 -21.41
C THR A 115 -6.33 3.74 -22.70
N ASP A 116 -5.32 3.07 -23.26
CA ASP A 116 -4.72 3.37 -24.57
C ASP A 116 -5.54 2.84 -25.75
N CYS A 117 -6.58 2.03 -25.52
CA CYS A 117 -7.53 1.55 -26.52
C CYS A 117 -8.69 2.54 -26.76
N CYS A 118 -8.57 3.78 -26.29
CA CYS A 118 -9.56 4.84 -26.45
C CYS A 118 -8.98 6.16 -26.94
N HIS A 119 -9.85 6.96 -27.57
CA HIS A 119 -9.60 8.38 -27.77
C HIS A 119 -10.34 9.20 -26.72
N VAL A 120 -9.64 10.16 -26.14
CA VAL A 120 -10.22 11.14 -25.21
C VAL A 120 -10.19 12.50 -25.87
N VAL A 121 -11.38 13.03 -26.14
CA VAL A 121 -11.58 14.38 -26.66
C VAL A 121 -11.98 15.28 -25.50
N ASN A 122 -11.36 16.46 -25.41
CA ASN A 122 -11.69 17.45 -24.37
C ASN A 122 -13.02 18.15 -24.69
N ALA A 123 -14.13 17.42 -24.58
CA ALA A 123 -15.48 17.89 -24.78
C ALA A 123 -16.40 17.30 -23.72
N SER A 124 -17.24 18.13 -23.10
CA SER A 124 -18.17 17.71 -22.04
C SER A 124 -19.64 17.83 -22.46
N THR A 125 -19.90 18.32 -23.67
CA THR A 125 -21.24 18.53 -24.22
C THR A 125 -21.29 18.16 -25.70
N ASP A 126 -22.48 17.81 -26.20
CA ASP A 126 -22.69 17.52 -27.63
C ASP A 126 -22.29 18.73 -28.50
N GLU A 127 -22.49 19.97 -28.03
CA GLU A 127 -22.08 21.18 -28.75
C GLU A 127 -20.55 21.30 -28.89
N GLN A 128 -19.81 21.14 -27.80
CA GLN A 128 -18.35 21.17 -27.82
C GLN A 128 -17.77 20.04 -28.67
N LEU A 129 -18.38 18.86 -28.59
CA LEU A 129 -17.99 17.71 -29.40
C LEU A 129 -18.20 18.01 -30.89
N GLY A 130 -19.38 18.50 -31.28
CA GLY A 130 -19.67 18.83 -32.67
C GLY A 130 -18.76 19.92 -33.23
N ARG A 131 -18.41 20.92 -32.40
CA ARG A 131 -17.44 21.95 -32.77
C ARG A 131 -16.05 21.36 -33.00
N PHE A 132 -15.56 20.51 -32.08
CA PHE A 132 -14.28 19.82 -32.24
C PHE A 132 -14.24 19.00 -33.55
N TYR A 133 -15.30 18.25 -33.84
CA TYR A 133 -15.37 17.42 -35.05
C TYR A 133 -15.40 18.25 -36.34
N ALA A 134 -16.14 19.36 -36.32
CA ALA A 134 -16.22 20.26 -37.46
C ALA A 134 -14.90 21.02 -37.70
N GLU A 135 -14.21 21.49 -36.64
CA GLU A 135 -12.96 22.27 -36.75
C GLU A 135 -11.74 21.41 -37.13
N ASN A 136 -11.78 20.10 -36.88
CA ASN A 136 -10.70 19.17 -37.19
C ASN A 136 -10.97 18.33 -38.46
N ASP A 137 -11.91 18.76 -39.31
CA ASP A 137 -12.26 18.11 -40.59
C ASP A 137 -12.68 16.63 -40.47
N PHE A 138 -13.22 16.22 -39.31
CA PHE A 138 -13.74 14.86 -39.10
C PHE A 138 -15.10 14.63 -39.76
N ILE A 139 -15.75 15.69 -40.27
CA ILE A 139 -17.04 15.64 -40.96
C ILE A 139 -16.82 16.04 -42.43
N PRO A 140 -16.64 15.09 -43.36
CA PRO A 140 -16.31 15.39 -44.77
C PRO A 140 -17.34 16.26 -45.50
N ALA A 141 -18.57 16.33 -44.99
CA ALA A 141 -19.62 17.20 -45.54
C ALA A 141 -19.34 18.70 -45.30
N LEU A 142 -18.43 19.04 -44.38
CA LEU A 142 -18.11 20.40 -43.98
C LEU A 142 -16.84 20.96 -44.66
N ASP A 143 -16.02 20.13 -45.32
CA ASP A 143 -14.75 20.51 -45.97
C ASP A 143 -14.81 21.72 -46.93
N LYS A 144 -16.01 22.03 -47.45
CA LYS A 144 -16.23 23.09 -48.45
C LYS A 144 -17.14 24.22 -47.94
N VAL A 145 -17.46 24.22 -46.65
CA VAL A 145 -18.33 25.24 -46.05
C VAL A 145 -17.50 26.51 -45.79
N PRO A 146 -17.92 27.68 -46.31
CA PRO A 146 -17.23 28.94 -46.04
C PRO A 146 -17.30 29.33 -44.56
N ASP A 147 -16.22 29.89 -44.00
CA ASP A 147 -16.10 30.34 -42.60
C ASP A 147 -17.30 31.15 -42.08
N PRO A 148 -17.89 32.10 -42.85
CA PRO A 148 -19.03 32.87 -42.36
C PRO A 148 -20.29 32.04 -42.13
N ILE A 149 -20.42 30.88 -42.77
CA ILE A 149 -21.56 29.96 -42.62
C ILE A 149 -21.25 28.91 -41.54
N PHE A 150 -19.97 28.59 -41.34
CA PHE A 150 -19.49 27.63 -40.36
C PHE A 150 -19.96 27.96 -38.93
N GLU A 151 -19.91 29.24 -38.53
CA GLU A 151 -20.38 29.70 -37.22
C GLU A 151 -21.91 29.61 -37.02
N TYR A 152 -22.70 29.36 -38.07
CA TYR A 152 -24.16 29.15 -37.98
C TYR A 152 -24.54 27.67 -37.96
N LEU A 153 -23.57 26.75 -37.96
CA LEU A 153 -23.83 25.32 -37.86
C LEU A 153 -24.39 24.97 -36.47
N ASP A 154 -25.32 24.02 -36.45
CA ASP A 154 -25.86 23.45 -35.22
C ASP A 154 -24.87 22.40 -34.68
N PHE A 155 -23.85 22.87 -33.95
CA PHE A 155 -22.82 22.01 -33.39
C PHE A 155 -23.37 21.00 -32.38
N GLU A 156 -24.42 21.33 -31.64
CA GLU A 156 -25.07 20.38 -30.72
C GLU A 156 -25.62 19.16 -31.49
N LYS A 157 -26.31 19.40 -32.60
CA LYS A 157 -26.82 18.32 -33.45
C LYS A 157 -25.71 17.51 -34.11
N LEU A 158 -24.63 18.17 -34.55
CA LEU A 158 -23.47 17.49 -35.15
C LEU A 158 -22.81 16.55 -34.13
N GLY A 159 -22.50 17.04 -32.92
CA GLY A 159 -21.85 16.22 -31.90
C GLY A 159 -22.75 15.11 -31.38
N ARG A 160 -24.06 15.35 -31.23
CA ARG A 160 -25.02 14.29 -30.88
C ARG A 160 -25.03 13.17 -31.91
N ASN A 161 -25.02 13.50 -33.20
CA ASN A 161 -24.97 12.51 -34.27
C ASN A 161 -23.66 11.71 -34.23
N ALA A 162 -22.51 12.39 -34.13
CA ALA A 162 -21.21 11.74 -34.01
C ALA A 162 -21.17 10.78 -32.81
N ARG A 163 -21.69 11.21 -31.66
CA ARG A 163 -21.78 10.38 -30.46
C ARG A 163 -22.61 9.12 -30.65
N PHE A 164 -23.74 9.21 -31.34
CA PHE A 164 -24.57 8.04 -31.63
C PHE A 164 -23.92 7.09 -32.65
N GLU A 165 -23.21 7.63 -33.64
CA GLU A 165 -22.54 6.82 -34.67
C GLU A 165 -21.34 6.06 -34.11
N GLU A 166 -20.54 6.70 -33.26
CA GLU A 166 -19.34 6.11 -32.65
C GLU A 166 -19.63 5.31 -31.38
N GLY A 167 -20.78 5.53 -30.74
CA GLY A 167 -21.13 4.89 -29.47
C GLY A 167 -20.30 5.38 -28.28
N GLY A 168 -19.71 6.58 -28.36
CA GLY A 168 -18.92 7.15 -27.27
C GLY A 168 -19.74 7.65 -26.09
N VAL A 169 -19.06 7.93 -24.98
CA VAL A 169 -19.70 8.41 -23.73
C VAL A 169 -18.95 9.61 -23.16
N PHE A 170 -19.68 10.45 -22.43
CA PHE A 170 -19.06 11.51 -21.64
C PHE A 170 -18.59 10.94 -20.29
N ALA A 171 -17.37 11.28 -19.91
CA ALA A 171 -16.74 10.98 -18.63
C ALA A 171 -16.25 12.27 -17.98
N ASN A 172 -15.89 12.20 -16.70
CA ASN A 172 -15.27 13.33 -16.03
C ASN A 172 -13.90 13.65 -16.67
N GLY A 173 -13.85 14.74 -17.44
CA GLY A 173 -12.64 15.18 -18.15
C GLY A 173 -12.70 15.09 -19.67
N GLY A 174 -13.77 14.52 -20.25
CA GLY A 174 -13.92 14.52 -21.71
C GLY A 174 -14.91 13.49 -22.28
N TYR A 175 -14.95 13.44 -23.60
CA TYR A 175 -15.69 12.46 -24.39
C TYR A 175 -14.74 11.32 -24.78
N VAL A 176 -15.18 10.08 -24.53
CA VAL A 176 -14.37 8.88 -24.73
C VAL A 176 -14.99 8.01 -25.81
N THR A 177 -14.18 7.55 -26.75
CA THR A 177 -14.56 6.57 -27.78
C THR A 177 -13.59 5.40 -27.76
N GLN A 178 -14.13 4.19 -27.82
CA GLN A 178 -13.32 2.99 -28.00
C GLN A 178 -12.97 2.87 -29.49
N HIS A 179 -11.67 2.84 -29.79
CA HIS A 179 -11.18 2.73 -31.17
C HIS A 179 -10.52 1.38 -31.49
N ASN A 180 -10.18 0.58 -30.46
CA ASN A 180 -9.51 -0.71 -30.59
C ASN A 180 -10.19 -1.75 -29.69
N GLU A 181 -9.92 -3.03 -29.95
CA GLU A 181 -10.32 -4.11 -29.05
C GLU A 181 -9.67 -3.95 -27.67
N LEU A 182 -10.42 -4.30 -26.62
CA LEU A 182 -9.95 -4.22 -25.25
C LEU A 182 -8.97 -5.37 -24.98
N LYS A 183 -7.96 -5.09 -24.16
CA LYS A 183 -6.98 -6.09 -23.72
C LYS A 183 -7.61 -6.98 -22.65
N GLN A 184 -7.43 -8.29 -22.79
CA GLN A 184 -7.79 -9.28 -21.78
C GLN A 184 -6.53 -9.66 -21.00
N VAL A 185 -6.21 -8.87 -19.98
CA VAL A 185 -4.96 -9.00 -19.21
C VAL A 185 -5.17 -9.81 -17.94
N TYR A 186 -6.39 -9.77 -17.36
CA TYR A 186 -6.69 -10.34 -16.06
C TYR A 186 -6.25 -11.80 -15.89
N ASP A 187 -6.57 -12.68 -16.84
CA ASP A 187 -6.25 -14.11 -16.75
C ASP A 187 -4.75 -14.41 -16.71
N SER A 188 -3.93 -13.47 -17.17
CA SER A 188 -2.46 -13.57 -17.18
C SER A 188 -1.78 -12.74 -16.09
N LEU A 189 -2.56 -11.95 -15.33
CA LEU A 189 -2.03 -11.02 -14.35
C LEU A 189 -1.71 -11.74 -13.03
N ALA A 190 -0.51 -11.53 -12.52
CA ALA A 190 -0.18 -11.91 -11.16
C ALA A 190 -0.86 -10.94 -10.18
N LEU A 191 -1.91 -11.40 -9.50
CA LEU A 191 -2.67 -10.58 -8.55
C LEU A 191 -1.91 -10.35 -7.24
N ILE A 192 -1.04 -11.29 -6.87
CA ILE A 192 -0.13 -11.16 -5.73
C ILE A 192 1.19 -10.61 -6.27
N PRO A 193 1.69 -9.47 -5.77
CA PRO A 193 3.00 -8.97 -6.13
C PRO A 193 4.08 -10.03 -5.88
N GLU A 194 5.10 -10.09 -6.73
CA GLU A 194 6.23 -10.96 -6.51
C GLU A 194 7.05 -10.50 -5.30
N ALA A 195 7.64 -11.45 -4.58
CA ALA A 195 8.49 -11.15 -3.45
C ALA A 195 9.74 -10.39 -3.95
N PRO A 196 10.01 -9.18 -3.42
CA PRO A 196 11.14 -8.39 -3.85
C PRO A 196 12.47 -9.04 -3.45
N GLU A 197 13.50 -8.83 -4.28
CA GLU A 197 14.86 -9.25 -3.93
C GLU A 197 15.47 -8.36 -2.84
N TYR A 198 15.04 -7.10 -2.74
CA TYR A 198 15.45 -6.15 -1.70
C TYR A 198 14.69 -6.37 -0.38
N GLY A 199 15.33 -6.03 0.73
CA GLY A 199 14.68 -5.82 2.04
C GLY A 199 14.29 -4.36 2.28
N ILE A 200 15.02 -3.41 1.68
CA ILE A 200 14.74 -1.97 1.72
C ILE A 200 15.00 -1.39 0.33
N ARG A 201 14.07 -0.62 -0.21
CA ARG A 201 14.23 0.14 -1.44
C ARG A 201 14.32 1.63 -1.13
N LEU A 202 15.37 2.25 -1.65
CA LEU A 202 15.65 3.67 -1.48
C LEU A 202 15.53 4.40 -2.82
N THR A 203 15.02 5.62 -2.79
CA THR A 203 15.20 6.61 -3.85
C THR A 203 16.31 7.56 -3.46
N VAL A 204 17.38 7.59 -4.26
CA VAL A 204 18.55 8.46 -4.04
C VAL A 204 18.61 9.55 -5.09
N GLY A 205 19.05 10.74 -4.70
CA GLY A 205 19.26 11.85 -5.62
C GLY A 205 20.11 12.95 -5.01
N LYS A 206 20.68 13.83 -5.83
CA LYS A 206 21.40 15.01 -5.32
C LYS A 206 20.46 15.95 -4.58
N CYS A 207 20.92 16.46 -3.44
CA CYS A 207 20.24 17.56 -2.77
C CYS A 207 20.26 18.80 -3.69
N PRO A 208 19.13 19.44 -4.01
CA PRO A 208 19.10 20.56 -4.94
C PRO A 208 19.87 21.75 -4.35
N SER A 209 21.04 22.05 -4.92
CA SER A 209 21.80 23.25 -4.58
C SER A 209 21.16 24.46 -5.26
N HIS A 210 20.27 25.19 -4.58
CA HIS A 210 19.82 26.56 -4.92
C HIS A 210 19.63 26.90 -6.42
N SER A 211 19.05 25.98 -7.21
CA SER A 211 18.58 26.25 -8.56
C SER A 211 17.23 25.56 -8.74
N ASP A 212 16.22 26.31 -9.19
CA ASP A 212 14.83 25.89 -9.45
C ASP A 212 14.68 24.86 -10.60
N GLU A 213 15.68 24.01 -10.81
CA GLU A 213 15.58 22.84 -11.68
C GLU A 213 15.40 21.63 -10.78
N GLN A 214 14.19 21.07 -10.74
CA GLN A 214 13.92 19.78 -10.12
C GLN A 214 14.93 18.77 -10.68
N PRO A 215 15.76 18.10 -9.85
CA PRO A 215 16.64 17.09 -10.38
C PRO A 215 15.80 15.87 -10.76
N ASP A 216 15.44 15.80 -12.04
CA ASP A 216 14.74 14.71 -12.73
C ASP A 216 15.59 13.42 -12.83
N ASN A 217 16.62 13.32 -12.00
CA ASN A 217 17.56 12.21 -11.96
C ASN A 217 17.57 11.65 -10.54
N ARG A 218 16.45 11.06 -10.11
CA ARG A 218 16.39 10.24 -8.89
C ARG A 218 16.52 8.78 -9.32
N MET A 219 17.39 8.02 -8.66
CA MET A 219 17.64 6.63 -8.98
C MET A 219 17.16 5.74 -7.84
N CYS A 220 16.57 4.60 -8.17
CA CYS A 220 16.21 3.57 -7.19
C CYS A 220 17.46 2.73 -6.84
N LEU A 221 17.67 2.53 -5.54
CA LEU A 221 18.71 1.69 -4.95
C LEU A 221 18.06 0.62 -4.08
N ASP A 222 18.28 -0.63 -4.46
CA ASP A 222 17.76 -1.80 -3.77
C ASP A 222 18.80 -2.33 -2.79
N LEU A 223 18.45 -2.44 -1.51
CA LEU A 223 19.30 -2.96 -0.45
C LEU A 223 18.80 -4.35 0.00
N PRO A 224 19.69 -5.31 0.30
CA PRO A 224 21.13 -5.13 0.43
C PRO A 224 21.88 -5.06 -0.91
N ALA A 225 22.77 -4.08 -1.05
CA ALA A 225 23.61 -3.86 -2.22
C ALA A 225 25.09 -4.19 -1.92
N THR A 226 25.84 -4.55 -2.97
CA THR A 226 27.30 -4.69 -2.89
C THR A 226 27.96 -3.32 -2.79
N GLN A 227 29.16 -3.25 -2.20
CA GLN A 227 29.92 -2.01 -2.12
C GLN A 227 30.19 -1.42 -3.52
N GLU A 228 30.49 -2.26 -4.51
CA GLU A 228 30.66 -1.82 -5.91
C GLU A 228 29.40 -1.13 -6.46
N ARG A 229 28.20 -1.60 -6.10
CA ARG A 229 26.94 -0.98 -6.53
C ARG A 229 26.73 0.36 -5.83
N LEU A 230 27.04 0.44 -4.53
CA LEU A 230 26.99 1.68 -3.76
C LEU A 230 27.95 2.74 -4.34
N ASP A 231 29.19 2.34 -4.63
CA ASP A 231 30.21 3.22 -5.22
C ASP A 231 29.79 3.66 -6.63
N ALA A 232 29.23 2.76 -7.44
CA ALA A 232 28.73 3.10 -8.77
C ALA A 232 27.59 4.13 -8.73
N VAL A 233 26.74 4.08 -7.70
CA VAL A 233 25.70 5.10 -7.48
C VAL A 233 26.34 6.46 -7.17
N LEU A 234 27.34 6.51 -6.27
CA LEU A 234 28.06 7.75 -5.96
C LEU A 234 28.73 8.36 -7.19
N GLU A 235 29.42 7.54 -7.99
CA GLU A 235 30.09 7.94 -9.23
C GLU A 235 29.10 8.45 -10.29
N ALA A 236 27.93 7.82 -10.43
CA ALA A 236 26.90 8.25 -11.37
C ALA A 236 26.41 9.68 -11.10
N TYR A 237 26.40 10.06 -9.82
CA TYR A 237 26.11 11.43 -9.41
C TYR A 237 27.37 12.29 -9.27
N GLY A 238 28.58 11.75 -9.40
CA GLY A 238 29.81 12.49 -9.12
C GLY A 238 29.84 13.08 -7.71
N GLY A 239 29.17 12.42 -6.75
CA GLY A 239 29.19 12.79 -5.34
C GLY A 239 30.41 12.17 -4.67
N ALA A 240 31.12 12.94 -3.84
CA ALA A 240 32.28 12.41 -3.11
C ALA A 240 31.88 11.60 -1.87
N SER A 241 30.65 11.76 -1.38
CA SER A 241 30.13 11.06 -0.21
C SER A 241 28.59 11.01 -0.18
N TRP A 242 28.04 10.04 0.56
CA TRP A 242 26.59 9.90 0.80
C TRP A 242 25.98 11.11 1.52
N SER A 243 26.77 11.88 2.26
CA SER A 243 26.32 13.08 2.97
C SER A 243 25.84 14.21 2.04
N GLU A 244 26.23 14.19 0.77
CA GLU A 244 25.77 15.14 -0.25
C GLU A 244 24.53 14.65 -1.02
N MET A 245 24.06 13.44 -0.70
CA MET A 245 22.89 12.82 -1.30
C MET A 245 21.67 12.94 -0.40
N SER A 246 20.51 13.10 -1.04
CA SER A 246 19.22 12.87 -0.41
C SER A 246 18.84 11.40 -0.57
N VAL A 247 18.52 10.75 0.54
CA VAL A 247 18.06 9.36 0.61
C VAL A 247 16.62 9.38 1.10
N GLN A 248 15.72 8.69 0.41
CA GLN A 248 14.33 8.51 0.85
C GLN A 248 13.96 7.04 0.76
N VAL A 249 13.37 6.50 1.82
CA VAL A 249 12.86 5.13 1.82
C VAL A 249 11.56 5.09 1.01
N GLU A 250 11.48 4.20 0.03
CA GLU A 250 10.30 3.98 -0.80
C GLU A 250 9.50 2.75 -0.37
N ASP A 251 10.18 1.66 -0.04
CA ASP A 251 9.56 0.41 0.45
C ASP A 251 10.51 -0.33 1.40
N SER A 252 9.96 -1.09 2.34
CA SER A 252 10.75 -1.80 3.36
C SER A 252 9.98 -2.99 3.91
N ALA A 253 10.70 -4.04 4.33
CA ALA A 253 10.14 -5.15 5.08
C ALA A 253 9.54 -4.74 6.45
N MET A 254 9.99 -3.61 7.00
CA MET A 254 9.47 -3.02 8.23
C MET A 254 9.42 -1.48 8.14
N PRO A 255 8.40 -0.90 7.50
CA PRO A 255 8.27 0.55 7.35
C PRO A 255 8.17 1.29 8.68
N ALA A 256 7.42 0.73 9.65
CA ALA A 256 7.20 1.36 10.96
C ALA A 256 8.50 1.64 11.74
N LEU A 257 9.53 0.79 11.57
CA LEU A 257 10.85 1.04 12.15
C LEU A 257 11.47 2.27 11.48
N LEU A 258 11.57 2.29 10.15
CA LEU A 258 12.21 3.36 9.39
C LEU A 258 11.49 4.71 9.50
N GLU A 259 10.16 4.73 9.64
CA GLU A 259 9.39 5.95 9.86
C GLU A 259 9.68 6.62 11.22
N SER A 260 10.08 5.83 12.22
CA SER A 260 10.44 6.32 13.54
C SER A 260 11.90 6.75 13.65
N MET A 261 12.72 6.49 12.62
CA MET A 261 14.16 6.66 12.65
C MET A 261 14.62 7.81 11.76
N ASP A 262 15.47 8.68 12.31
CA ASP A 262 16.18 9.71 11.53
C ASP A 262 17.52 9.19 10.98
N CYS A 263 17.52 8.04 10.30
CA CYS A 263 18.74 7.50 9.68
C CYS A 263 18.81 7.80 8.18
N ASN A 264 19.87 8.50 7.78
CA ASN A 264 20.22 8.75 6.38
C ASN A 264 21.50 8.01 5.95
N ASP A 265 22.07 7.15 6.80
CA ASP A 265 23.28 6.39 6.48
C ASP A 265 22.92 5.12 5.69
N VAL A 266 23.31 5.13 4.42
CA VAL A 266 23.06 4.01 3.49
C VAL A 266 23.78 2.74 3.91
N HIS A 267 24.93 2.83 4.60
CA HIS A 267 25.65 1.63 5.06
C HIS A 267 24.92 0.94 6.21
N GLU A 268 24.39 1.71 7.17
CA GLU A 268 23.59 1.15 8.25
C GLU A 268 22.28 0.57 7.71
N LEU A 269 21.60 1.27 6.80
CA LEU A 269 20.42 0.75 6.11
C LEU A 269 20.73 -0.53 5.31
N ASN A 270 21.94 -0.64 4.77
CA ASN A 270 22.37 -1.83 4.03
C ASN A 270 22.54 -3.04 4.96
N GLU A 271 23.12 -2.86 6.15
CA GLU A 271 23.19 -3.94 7.14
C GLU A 271 21.80 -4.32 7.65
N LEU A 272 20.93 -3.35 7.93
CA LEU A 272 19.54 -3.62 8.32
C LEU A 272 18.78 -4.39 7.24
N ALA A 273 18.98 -4.04 5.97
CA ALA A 273 18.37 -4.75 4.86
C ALA A 273 18.85 -6.21 4.75
N LYS A 274 20.11 -6.51 5.08
CA LYS A 274 20.60 -7.90 5.17
C LYS A 274 19.86 -8.65 6.28
N CYS A 275 19.73 -8.05 7.46
CA CYS A 275 18.96 -8.64 8.55
C CYS A 275 17.53 -8.95 8.10
N PHE A 276 16.83 -8.01 7.45
CA PHE A 276 15.49 -8.27 6.94
C PHE A 276 15.42 -9.45 5.96
N LYS A 277 16.41 -9.61 5.07
CA LYS A 277 16.46 -10.76 4.15
C LYS A 277 16.63 -12.08 4.89
N GLU A 278 17.49 -12.12 5.90
CA GLU A 278 17.69 -13.31 6.73
C GLU A 278 16.41 -13.66 7.49
N MET A 279 15.75 -12.67 8.08
CA MET A 279 14.50 -12.84 8.82
C MET A 279 13.35 -13.34 7.94
N VAL A 280 13.23 -12.81 6.72
CA VAL A 280 12.25 -13.31 5.73
C VAL A 280 12.54 -14.76 5.37
N ALA A 281 13.82 -15.14 5.21
CA ALA A 281 14.19 -16.52 4.88
C ALA A 281 13.93 -17.51 6.03
N GLN A 282 14.07 -17.06 7.28
CA GLN A 282 13.82 -17.87 8.47
C GLN A 282 12.33 -17.94 8.84
N GLY A 283 11.53 -16.97 8.38
CA GLY A 283 10.10 -16.86 8.72
C GLY A 283 9.84 -16.11 10.02
N ASP A 284 10.86 -15.46 10.58
CA ASP A 284 10.81 -14.79 11.89
C ASP A 284 10.57 -13.27 11.78
N LEU A 285 10.22 -12.77 10.59
CA LEU A 285 9.98 -11.34 10.38
C LEU A 285 8.84 -10.80 11.26
N SER A 286 7.75 -11.55 11.42
CA SER A 286 6.64 -11.15 12.29
C SER A 286 7.07 -11.06 13.76
N THR A 287 7.91 -12.00 14.20
CA THR A 287 8.50 -12.03 15.53
C THR A 287 9.34 -10.78 15.77
N TYR A 288 10.23 -10.49 14.83
CA TYR A 288 11.07 -9.30 14.87
C TYR A 288 10.29 -7.99 14.92
N LYS A 289 9.26 -7.85 14.07
CA LYS A 289 8.39 -6.67 14.06
C LYS A 289 7.74 -6.43 15.42
N ALA A 290 7.29 -7.51 16.09
CA ALA A 290 6.73 -7.42 17.43
C ALA A 290 7.76 -6.90 18.44
N VAL A 291 8.96 -7.50 18.46
CA VAL A 291 10.01 -7.13 19.44
C VAL A 291 10.47 -5.69 19.24
N ILE A 292 10.67 -5.26 17.99
CA ILE A 292 11.08 -3.89 17.67
C ILE A 292 10.05 -2.86 18.15
N LEU A 293 8.76 -3.12 17.93
CA LEU A 293 7.70 -2.23 18.43
C LEU A 293 7.57 -2.27 19.96
N ALA A 294 7.77 -3.43 20.59
CA ALA A 294 7.77 -3.54 22.05
C ALA A 294 8.97 -2.84 22.69
N ALA A 295 10.13 -2.86 22.02
CA ALA A 295 11.35 -2.20 22.47
C ALA A 295 11.38 -0.70 22.19
N ASP A 296 10.44 -0.18 21.40
CA ASP A 296 10.42 1.22 20.94
C ASP A 296 11.79 1.61 20.35
N CYS A 297 12.27 0.79 19.40
CA CYS A 297 13.61 0.90 18.86
C CYS A 297 13.70 2.00 17.80
N HIS A 298 14.63 2.95 17.98
CA HIS A 298 14.88 4.06 17.05
C HIS A 298 16.32 4.10 16.51
N ASP A 299 17.12 3.07 16.77
CA ASP A 299 18.52 2.96 16.34
C ASP A 299 18.78 1.70 15.50
N ILE A 300 19.58 1.83 14.43
CA ILE A 300 19.87 0.68 13.55
C ILE A 300 20.73 -0.34 14.28
N ALA A 301 21.74 0.09 15.02
CA ALA A 301 22.60 -0.85 15.73
C ALA A 301 21.82 -1.63 16.79
N ALA A 302 20.86 -1.01 17.48
CA ALA A 302 19.92 -1.70 18.35
C ALA A 302 19.00 -2.67 17.59
N ALA A 303 18.45 -2.24 16.46
CA ALA A 303 17.59 -3.08 15.62
C ALA A 303 18.32 -4.33 15.10
N VAL A 304 19.60 -4.21 14.74
CA VAL A 304 20.47 -5.34 14.35
C VAL A 304 20.76 -6.24 15.55
N ARG A 305 21.10 -5.70 16.72
CA ARG A 305 21.32 -6.50 17.95
C ARG A 305 20.06 -7.28 18.34
N ILE A 306 18.88 -6.70 18.19
CA ILE A 306 17.60 -7.38 18.44
C ILE A 306 17.41 -8.53 17.46
N ALA A 307 17.75 -8.33 16.18
CA ALA A 307 17.67 -9.40 15.17
C ALA A 307 18.59 -10.58 15.52
N GLU A 308 19.82 -10.31 15.95
CA GLU A 308 20.79 -11.35 16.34
C GLU A 308 20.38 -12.14 17.60
N ASN A 309 19.62 -11.52 18.51
CA ASN A 309 19.22 -12.10 19.79
C ASN A 309 17.70 -12.33 19.87
N LEU A 310 17.06 -12.64 18.76
CA LEU A 310 15.60 -12.83 18.73
C LEU A 310 15.14 -14.00 19.62
N ASP A 311 16.00 -15.02 19.78
CA ASP A 311 15.75 -16.17 20.65
C ASP A 311 15.57 -15.79 22.13
N ASP A 312 16.02 -14.62 22.57
CA ASP A 312 15.83 -14.12 23.92
C ASP A 312 14.38 -13.66 24.19
N TYR A 313 13.56 -13.56 23.14
CA TYR A 313 12.18 -13.11 23.22
C TYR A 313 11.20 -14.28 23.05
N LEU A 314 10.10 -14.20 23.78
CA LEU A 314 8.94 -15.06 23.64
C LEU A 314 7.80 -14.24 23.07
N ILE A 315 7.19 -14.76 22.02
CA ILE A 315 6.03 -14.14 21.40
C ILE A 315 4.88 -15.11 21.50
N GLU A 316 3.80 -14.62 22.09
CA GLU A 316 2.53 -15.29 22.10
C GLU A 316 1.63 -14.55 21.10
N PRO A 317 1.49 -15.08 19.87
CA PRO A 317 0.78 -14.37 18.82
C PRO A 317 -0.72 -14.24 19.14
N ASP A 318 -1.28 -15.17 19.92
CA ASP A 318 -2.72 -15.27 20.10
C ASP A 318 -3.33 -14.07 20.81
N GLN A 319 -2.65 -13.51 21.82
CA GLN A 319 -3.18 -12.44 22.66
C GLN A 319 -2.84 -11.04 22.13
N ARG A 320 -3.88 -10.21 21.96
CA ARG A 320 -3.77 -8.78 21.62
C ARG A 320 -4.49 -7.84 22.56
N THR A 321 -5.30 -8.39 23.45
CA THR A 321 -6.01 -7.62 24.47
C THR A 321 -5.60 -8.08 25.86
N PRO A 322 -5.60 -7.17 26.87
CA PRO A 322 -5.38 -7.58 28.25
C PRO A 322 -6.36 -8.69 28.70
N GLU A 323 -7.60 -8.67 28.20
CA GLU A 323 -8.60 -9.70 28.48
C GLU A 323 -8.18 -11.09 27.99
N GLU A 324 -7.63 -11.20 26.78
CA GLU A 324 -7.13 -12.48 26.24
C GLU A 324 -5.94 -12.99 27.05
N VAL A 325 -5.02 -12.10 27.44
CA VAL A 325 -3.89 -12.44 28.34
C VAL A 325 -4.43 -13.01 29.66
N ALA A 326 -5.41 -12.34 30.27
CA ALA A 326 -6.06 -12.81 31.48
C ALA A 326 -6.75 -14.18 31.31
N VAL A 327 -7.43 -14.41 30.19
CA VAL A 327 -8.12 -15.67 29.90
C VAL A 327 -7.13 -16.82 29.74
N GLU A 328 -6.02 -16.57 29.06
CA GLU A 328 -4.97 -17.57 28.87
C GLU A 328 -4.22 -17.87 30.17
N GLU A 329 -3.91 -16.87 31.00
CA GLU A 329 -3.37 -17.13 32.35
C GLU A 329 -4.33 -17.97 33.21
N LEU A 330 -5.62 -17.62 33.20
CA LEU A 330 -6.63 -18.39 33.93
C LEU A 330 -6.74 -19.84 33.43
N ARG A 331 -6.41 -20.10 32.16
CA ARG A 331 -6.36 -21.47 31.60
C ARG A 331 -5.27 -22.31 32.27
N PHE A 332 -4.15 -21.71 32.65
CA PHE A 332 -3.05 -22.41 33.33
C PHE A 332 -3.29 -22.59 34.83
N ILE A 333 -3.97 -21.63 35.47
CA ILE A 333 -4.16 -21.59 36.93
C ILE A 333 -5.42 -22.36 37.37
N VAL A 334 -6.47 -22.38 36.55
CA VAL A 334 -7.82 -22.84 36.94
C VAL A 334 -8.35 -23.88 35.96
N ASP A 335 -9.04 -24.91 36.48
CA ASP A 335 -9.70 -25.91 35.65
C ASP A 335 -10.84 -25.33 34.79
N GLU A 336 -11.18 -26.02 33.71
CA GLU A 336 -12.15 -25.55 32.70
C GLU A 336 -13.53 -25.21 33.29
N HIS A 337 -14.01 -26.02 34.25
CA HIS A 337 -15.33 -25.81 34.84
C HIS A 337 -15.35 -24.54 35.70
N SER A 338 -14.37 -24.40 36.59
CA SER A 338 -14.23 -23.24 37.47
C SER A 338 -13.95 -21.95 36.67
N ARG A 339 -13.16 -22.02 35.59
CA ARG A 339 -12.85 -20.89 34.70
C ARG A 339 -14.11 -20.30 34.07
N SER A 340 -15.02 -21.14 33.57
CA SER A 340 -16.27 -20.69 32.92
C SER A 340 -17.20 -19.90 33.84
N ILE A 341 -17.12 -20.16 35.16
CA ILE A 341 -17.90 -19.46 36.19
C ILE A 341 -17.17 -18.18 36.57
N LEU A 342 -15.86 -18.26 36.85
CA LEU A 342 -15.04 -17.12 37.27
C LEU A 342 -14.97 -16.02 36.22
N GLN A 343 -14.85 -16.36 34.93
CA GLN A 343 -14.81 -15.38 33.84
C GLN A 343 -16.03 -14.46 33.80
N LYS A 344 -17.20 -14.89 34.31
CA LYS A 344 -18.42 -14.07 34.36
C LYS A 344 -18.40 -13.02 35.48
N HIS A 345 -17.50 -13.17 36.45
CA HIS A 345 -17.45 -12.37 37.66
C HIS A 345 -16.13 -11.61 37.84
N ILE A 346 -15.08 -11.97 37.10
CA ILE A 346 -13.79 -11.30 37.11
C ILE A 346 -13.78 -10.16 36.09
N VAL A 347 -13.20 -9.03 36.48
CA VAL A 347 -12.85 -7.96 35.54
C VAL A 347 -11.55 -8.35 34.82
N LEU A 348 -11.70 -9.03 33.69
CA LEU A 348 -10.57 -9.59 32.92
C LEU A 348 -9.56 -8.52 32.47
N TYR A 349 -10.06 -7.34 32.08
CA TYR A 349 -9.20 -6.24 31.62
C TYR A 349 -8.17 -5.80 32.66
N SER A 350 -8.60 -5.52 33.89
CA SER A 350 -7.68 -5.08 34.95
C SER A 350 -6.72 -6.18 35.36
N TYR A 351 -7.22 -7.42 35.47
CA TYR A 351 -6.38 -8.55 35.81
C TYR A 351 -5.30 -8.81 34.74
N GLY A 352 -5.67 -8.72 33.46
CA GLY A 352 -4.74 -8.87 32.35
C GLY A 352 -3.63 -7.84 32.36
N LYS A 353 -3.95 -6.57 32.67
CA LYS A 353 -2.93 -5.53 32.84
C LYS A 353 -1.96 -5.85 33.97
N ASP A 354 -2.47 -6.33 35.10
CA ASP A 354 -1.63 -6.68 36.25
C ASP A 354 -0.72 -7.87 35.94
N VAL A 355 -1.22 -8.88 35.21
CA VAL A 355 -0.43 -10.00 34.69
C VAL A 355 0.68 -9.50 33.77
N MET A 356 0.33 -8.70 32.77
CA MET A 356 1.31 -8.16 31.83
C MET A 356 2.40 -7.37 32.54
N ALA A 357 2.01 -6.51 33.49
CA ALA A 357 2.96 -5.73 34.30
C ALA A 357 3.85 -6.63 35.18
N SER A 358 3.31 -7.73 35.72
CA SER A 358 4.09 -8.69 36.51
C SER A 358 5.11 -9.45 35.67
N ASN A 359 4.79 -9.76 34.42
CA ASN A 359 5.65 -10.51 33.50
C ASN A 359 6.53 -9.60 32.61
N ASN A 360 6.45 -8.28 32.81
CA ASN A 360 7.04 -7.26 31.93
C ASN A 360 6.70 -7.49 30.44
N ALA A 361 5.49 -7.94 30.16
CA ALA A 361 5.02 -8.28 28.82
C ALA A 361 4.33 -7.06 28.17
N LEU A 362 4.56 -6.87 26.87
CA LEU A 362 4.01 -5.77 26.09
C LEU A 362 3.16 -6.29 24.93
N LEU A 363 1.99 -5.68 24.74
CA LEU A 363 1.10 -5.99 23.63
C LEU A 363 1.49 -5.20 22.40
N THR A 364 1.60 -5.90 21.27
CA THR A 364 1.87 -5.30 19.97
C THR A 364 0.82 -5.72 18.95
N PRO A 365 0.74 -5.05 17.79
CA PRO A 365 -0.09 -5.50 16.67
C PRO A 365 0.31 -6.86 16.09
N TYR A 366 1.31 -7.55 16.62
CA TYR A 366 1.71 -8.90 16.19
C TYR A 366 1.44 -9.96 17.27
N GLY A 367 1.31 -9.57 18.54
CA GLY A 367 1.07 -10.45 19.68
C GLY A 367 1.62 -9.88 20.99
N LEU A 368 1.58 -10.67 22.05
CA LEU A 368 2.21 -10.38 23.33
C LEU A 368 3.71 -10.73 23.26
N VAL A 369 4.58 -9.82 23.67
CA VAL A 369 6.02 -9.98 23.68
C VAL A 369 6.55 -9.92 25.11
N GLN A 370 7.41 -10.86 25.48
CA GLN A 370 8.12 -10.87 26.76
C GLN A 370 9.56 -11.39 26.57
N ARG A 371 10.47 -11.05 27.47
CA ARG A 371 11.82 -11.63 27.46
C ARG A 371 11.85 -12.94 28.22
N ARG A 372 12.63 -13.92 27.75
CA ARG A 372 12.80 -15.22 28.41
C ARG A 372 13.41 -15.13 29.80
N ASP A 373 14.23 -14.11 30.04
CA ASP A 373 14.85 -13.86 31.35
C ASP A 373 13.90 -13.17 32.35
N GLY A 374 12.68 -12.79 31.91
CA GLY A 374 11.69 -12.09 32.73
C GLY A 374 12.02 -10.62 33.01
N GLU A 375 13.14 -10.11 32.47
CA GLU A 375 13.48 -8.69 32.55
C GLU A 375 12.59 -7.86 31.62
N PRO A 376 12.40 -6.56 31.91
CA PRO A 376 11.66 -5.70 31.02
C PRO A 376 12.31 -5.59 29.65
N ILE A 377 11.47 -5.52 28.62
CA ILE A 377 11.86 -5.05 27.29
C ILE A 377 12.15 -3.56 27.45
N ARG A 378 13.43 -3.18 27.38
CA ARG A 378 13.88 -1.82 27.70
C ARG A 378 13.86 -0.95 26.45
N SER A 379 13.22 0.22 26.53
CA SER A 379 13.44 1.32 25.59
C SER A 379 14.80 1.98 25.84
N GLU A 380 15.40 2.58 24.81
CA GLU A 380 16.73 3.20 24.91
C GLU A 380 16.79 4.35 25.92
N GLU A 381 15.68 5.09 26.11
CA GLU A 381 15.57 6.16 27.11
C GLU A 381 15.85 5.65 28.54
N MET A 382 15.41 4.43 28.85
CA MET A 382 15.63 3.80 30.16
C MET A 382 17.06 3.25 30.34
N GLN A 383 17.79 2.99 29.25
CA GLN A 383 19.19 2.55 29.32
C GLN A 383 20.13 3.72 29.60
N ALA A 384 19.88 4.90 29.00
CA ALA A 384 20.66 6.10 29.24
C ALA A 384 20.54 6.60 30.69
N GLU A 385 19.35 6.54 31.29
CA GLU A 385 19.14 6.94 32.70
C GLU A 385 19.84 6.00 33.69
N LYS A 386 19.83 4.67 33.45
CA LYS A 386 20.52 3.72 34.33
C LYS A 386 22.03 3.78 34.20
N ALA A 387 22.58 3.92 32.99
CA ALA A 387 24.02 4.10 32.81
C ALA A 387 24.54 5.38 33.50
N GLY A 388 23.72 6.44 33.55
CA GLY A 388 24.01 7.65 34.32
C GLY A 388 23.91 7.48 35.84
N MET A 389 23.05 6.58 36.33
CA MET A 389 22.89 6.28 37.76
C MET A 389 23.92 5.29 38.33
N GLU A 390 24.40 4.34 37.52
CA GLU A 390 25.46 3.39 37.93
C GLU A 390 26.87 4.02 37.94
N MET A 391 27.02 5.22 37.38
CA MET A 391 28.26 5.99 37.34
C MET A 391 28.35 7.08 38.44
N MET A 392 27.42 7.11 39.41
CA MET A 392 27.43 8.05 40.55
C MET A 392 27.84 7.41 41.88
#